data_AF-A0A921NM04-F1
#
_entry.id   AF-A0A921NM04-F1
#
_cell.length_a   1.000
_cell.length_b   1.000
_cell.length_c   1.000
_cell.angle_alpha   90.00
_cell.angle_beta   90.00
_cell.angle_gamma   90.00
#
_symmetry.space_group_name_H-M   'P 1'
#
loop_
_entity.id
_entity.type
_entity.pdbx_description
1 polymer ?
#
loop_
_entity_poly.entity_id
_entity_poly.type
_entity_poly.pdbx_seq_one_letter_code
_entity_poly.pdbx_strand_id
1 'polypeptide(L)'
;MQLIEHADSPRSIRLHERDNVVIVVNDQGVPAGTEFPDGLVTVDFIPQSHKVTLEDIPEGGQIIRYGQTIGYALAPIPRGSWVQEDQLRMPTAPPLDSLPLSTEVPETQAPLEGFTFEGYRNADGTVGTRNILGITTTVQCVTGVLDHAVKRIKDELLPNYPHVDDVVALTHSYGCGVAITATDAYIPIRTVRNLARNPNLGGEALVISLGCEKLQAGQVMHDNDSSVDLSEPWLYRLQDSSHGFTEMIEQIMALADVRLKKLNQRRRETVPASELILGMQCGGSDAFSGITANPALGYASDLLLRAGATVMFSEVTEVRDAIYLLTSRAQNEDVARELVREMDWYDRYLAKGEA
;
A
#
# COMPACT_ATOMS: atom_id res chain seq x y z
N MET A 1 5.38 31.82 24.87
CA MET A 1 5.09 31.41 23.49
C MET A 1 6.36 31.66 22.70
N GLN A 2 7.26 30.68 22.66
CA GLN A 2 8.46 30.77 21.82
C GLN A 2 7.98 30.66 20.37
N LEU A 3 8.04 31.78 19.66
CA LEU A 3 7.89 31.81 18.22
C LEU A 3 8.97 30.90 17.64
N ILE A 4 8.60 29.95 16.79
CA ILE A 4 9.54 29.13 16.01
C ILE A 4 10.44 30.13 15.27
N GLU A 5 11.76 30.09 15.56
CA GLU A 5 12.73 30.97 14.90
C GLU A 5 12.63 30.84 13.37
N HIS A 6 12.73 31.99 12.71
CA HIS A 6 12.50 32.21 11.29
C HIS A 6 13.23 31.21 10.37
N ALA A 7 12.62 30.97 9.20
CA ALA A 7 12.97 30.01 8.15
C ALA A 7 14.39 30.10 7.55
N ASP A 8 15.20 31.10 7.94
CA ASP A 8 16.50 31.43 7.33
C ASP A 8 17.70 30.78 8.03
N SER A 9 17.52 30.15 9.20
CA SER A 9 18.61 29.41 9.84
C SER A 9 18.97 28.15 9.04
N PRO A 10 20.28 27.81 8.88
CA PRO A 10 20.71 26.57 8.25
C PRO A 10 20.19 25.36 9.02
N ARG A 11 19.50 24.46 8.32
CA ARG A 11 18.80 23.31 8.88
C ARG A 11 19.15 22.05 8.12
N SER A 12 19.45 21.00 8.87
CA SER A 12 19.73 19.69 8.33
C SER A 12 19.01 18.61 9.14
N ILE A 13 18.79 17.46 8.50
CA ILE A 13 18.26 16.27 9.16
C ILE A 13 19.30 15.15 9.10
N ARG A 14 19.64 14.62 10.29
CA ARG A 14 20.40 13.38 10.47
C ARG A 14 19.43 12.28 10.89
N LEU A 15 19.49 11.12 10.22
CA LEU A 15 18.49 10.07 10.37
C LEU A 15 18.92 9.02 11.39
N HIS A 16 20.21 8.77 11.48
CA HIS A 16 20.80 7.82 12.41
C HIS A 16 22.10 8.36 13.00
N GLU A 17 22.44 7.96 14.22
CA GLU A 17 23.66 8.38 14.93
C GLU A 17 24.97 7.93 14.25
N ARG A 18 24.87 6.92 13.37
CA ARG A 18 25.99 6.39 12.56
C ARG A 18 26.14 7.10 11.23
N ASP A 19 25.20 7.97 10.85
CA ASP A 19 25.25 8.64 9.57
C ASP A 19 26.44 9.59 9.51
N ASN A 20 27.20 9.55 8.43
CA ASN A 20 28.27 10.52 8.15
C ASN A 20 27.88 11.54 7.08
N VAL A 21 26.60 11.55 6.69
CA VAL A 21 25.98 12.59 5.87
C VAL A 21 24.67 13.05 6.49
N VAL A 22 24.28 14.30 6.23
CA VAL A 22 22.97 14.86 6.59
C VAL A 22 22.30 15.49 5.38
N ILE A 23 20.99 15.69 5.44
CA ILE A 23 20.21 16.29 4.35
C ILE A 23 19.89 17.74 4.66
N VAL A 24 20.19 18.64 3.72
CA VAL A 24 19.81 20.06 3.83
C VAL A 24 18.32 20.23 3.54
N VAL A 25 17.60 20.93 4.42
CA VAL A 25 16.13 21.10 4.29
C VAL A 25 15.70 22.54 4.03
N ASN A 26 16.63 23.48 3.97
CA ASN A 26 16.36 24.87 3.58
C ASN A 26 15.82 24.92 2.16
N ASP A 27 14.76 25.72 1.97
CA ASP A 27 14.28 26.08 0.64
C ASP A 27 15.41 26.78 -0.13
N GLN A 28 15.59 26.43 -1.40
CA GLN A 28 16.71 26.85 -2.26
C GLN A 28 18.12 26.36 -1.82
N GLY A 29 18.24 25.51 -0.80
CA GLY A 29 19.53 25.00 -0.32
C GLY A 29 20.31 26.01 0.52
N VAL A 30 21.62 25.80 0.65
CA VAL A 30 22.53 26.66 1.43
C VAL A 30 23.82 26.97 0.65
N PRO A 31 24.34 28.21 0.69
CA PRO A 31 25.60 28.56 0.03
C PRO A 31 26.83 27.94 0.70
N ALA A 32 27.96 27.97 0.01
CA ALA A 32 29.27 27.69 0.61
C ALA A 32 29.59 28.67 1.76
N GLY A 33 30.27 28.18 2.79
CA GLY A 33 30.60 28.94 4.00
C GLY A 33 29.45 29.06 4.99
N THR A 34 28.34 28.35 4.79
CA THR A 34 27.22 28.33 5.73
C THR A 34 27.58 27.51 6.96
N GLU A 35 27.46 28.10 8.14
CA GLU A 35 27.69 27.44 9.43
C GLU A 35 26.37 26.94 10.05
N PHE A 36 26.33 25.66 10.40
CA PHE A 36 25.21 25.02 11.09
C PHE A 36 25.43 25.05 12.62
N PRO A 37 24.36 24.92 13.43
CA PRO A 37 24.47 24.97 14.90
C PRO A 37 25.39 23.94 15.54
N ASP A 38 25.67 22.83 14.85
CA ASP A 38 26.58 21.75 15.28
C ASP A 38 28.05 21.97 14.85
N GLY A 39 28.36 23.12 14.26
CA GLY A 39 29.69 23.50 13.79
C GLY A 39 30.07 22.91 12.43
N LEU A 40 29.14 22.29 11.70
CA LEU A 40 29.34 21.97 10.29
C LEU A 40 29.41 23.28 9.47
N VAL A 41 30.42 23.39 8.61
CA VAL A 41 30.56 24.50 7.65
C VAL A 41 30.56 23.93 6.25
N THR A 42 29.68 24.40 5.38
CA THR A 42 29.62 23.93 3.99
C THR A 42 30.80 24.45 3.18
N VAL A 43 31.35 23.60 2.32
CA VAL A 43 32.43 23.97 1.39
C VAL A 43 31.87 24.36 0.03
N ASP A 44 30.75 23.74 -0.35
CA ASP A 44 30.04 23.95 -1.60
C ASP A 44 28.67 24.61 -1.37
N PHE A 45 28.04 25.07 -2.45
CA PHE A 45 26.58 25.24 -2.41
C PHE A 45 25.93 23.85 -2.34
N ILE A 46 25.04 23.66 -1.37
CA ILE A 46 24.31 22.40 -1.19
C ILE A 46 22.85 22.65 -1.55
N PRO A 47 22.33 22.07 -2.64
CA PRO A 47 20.92 22.24 -3.00
C PRO A 47 20.00 21.64 -1.92
N GLN A 48 18.75 22.12 -1.88
CA GLN A 48 17.72 21.52 -1.05
C GLN A 48 17.64 20.01 -1.29
N SER A 49 17.40 19.24 -0.22
CA SER A 49 17.25 17.78 -0.23
C SER A 49 18.52 16.97 -0.57
N HIS A 50 19.66 17.63 -0.74
CA HIS A 50 20.92 16.97 -1.02
C HIS A 50 21.75 16.71 0.24
N LYS A 51 22.70 15.78 0.08
CA LYS A 51 23.56 15.24 1.14
C LYS A 51 24.78 16.13 1.34
N VAL A 52 25.11 16.43 2.59
CA VAL A 52 26.37 17.08 3.00
C VAL A 52 27.13 16.17 3.97
N THR A 53 28.44 16.06 3.80
CA THR A 53 29.32 15.25 4.65
C THR A 53 29.54 15.87 6.03
N LEU A 54 29.48 15.05 7.08
CA LEU A 54 29.76 15.46 8.46
C LEU A 54 31.25 15.35 8.83
N GLU A 55 32.03 14.64 8.03
CA GLU A 55 33.45 14.36 8.25
C GLU A 55 34.18 14.24 6.89
N ASP A 56 35.51 14.21 6.93
CA ASP A 56 36.30 13.91 5.74
C ASP A 56 36.16 12.42 5.41
N ILE A 57 35.74 12.12 4.18
CA ILE A 57 35.55 10.76 3.69
C ILE A 57 36.69 10.43 2.71
N PRO A 58 37.57 9.47 3.00
CA PRO A 58 38.65 9.11 2.08
C PRO A 58 38.11 8.39 0.84
N GLU A 59 38.93 8.28 -0.20
CA GLU A 59 38.64 7.39 -1.34
C GLU A 59 38.36 5.96 -0.85
N GLY A 60 37.30 5.35 -1.37
CA GLY A 60 36.81 4.05 -0.93
C GLY A 60 36.09 4.06 0.43
N GLY A 61 36.02 5.22 1.10
CA GLY A 61 35.29 5.40 2.35
C GLY A 61 33.78 5.22 2.18
N GLN A 62 33.11 4.76 3.24
CA GLN A 62 31.67 4.51 3.23
C GLN A 62 30.88 5.82 3.35
N ILE A 63 29.82 5.94 2.55
CA ILE A 63 28.74 6.91 2.80
C ILE A 63 27.64 6.20 3.58
N ILE A 64 27.32 6.69 4.77
CA ILE A 64 26.38 6.08 5.69
C ILE A 64 25.17 7.00 5.88
N ARG A 65 23.98 6.49 5.55
CA ARG A 65 22.68 7.15 5.74
C ARG A 65 21.66 6.10 6.21
N TYR A 66 20.74 6.47 7.11
CA TYR A 66 19.84 5.52 7.79
C TYR A 66 20.60 4.44 8.58
N GLY A 67 21.85 4.72 8.98
CA GLY A 67 22.75 3.76 9.62
C GLY A 67 23.30 2.69 8.67
N GLN A 68 23.01 2.77 7.37
CA GLN A 68 23.42 1.79 6.35
C GLN A 68 24.38 2.41 5.35
N THR A 69 25.28 1.59 4.80
CA THR A 69 26.16 2.02 3.71
C THR A 69 25.36 2.15 2.42
N ILE A 70 25.24 3.37 1.90
CA ILE A 70 24.53 3.67 0.65
C ILE A 70 25.45 3.78 -0.56
N GLY A 71 26.76 3.83 -0.33
CA GLY A 71 27.76 3.98 -1.39
C GLY A 71 29.18 4.05 -0.84
N TYR A 72 30.15 4.01 -1.74
CA TYR A 72 31.56 4.23 -1.45
C TYR A 72 32.07 5.40 -2.27
N ALA A 73 32.84 6.30 -1.65
CA ALA A 73 33.39 7.47 -2.32
C ALA A 73 34.41 7.05 -3.40
N LEU A 74 34.29 7.57 -4.62
CA LEU A 74 35.21 7.32 -5.73
C LEU A 74 36.50 8.15 -5.65
N ALA A 75 36.49 9.19 -4.83
CA ALA A 75 37.62 10.06 -4.53
C ALA A 75 37.43 10.63 -3.11
N PRO A 76 38.44 11.25 -2.48
CA PRO A 76 38.26 11.89 -1.19
C PRO A 76 37.21 13.01 -1.23
N ILE A 77 36.28 13.04 -0.27
CA ILE A 77 35.22 14.04 -0.11
C ILE A 77 35.43 14.76 1.22
N PRO A 78 35.81 16.05 1.23
CA PRO A 78 35.99 16.82 2.46
C PRO A 78 34.70 16.94 3.28
N ARG A 79 34.82 17.18 4.58
CA ARG A 79 33.71 17.57 5.46
C ARG A 79 33.04 18.83 4.92
N GLY A 80 31.71 18.86 4.91
CA GLY A 80 30.92 20.00 4.44
C GLY A 80 30.69 20.06 2.93
N SER A 81 31.17 19.06 2.19
CA SER A 81 30.98 18.99 0.73
C SER A 81 29.65 18.38 0.34
N TRP A 82 29.16 18.76 -0.84
CA TRP A 82 27.98 18.15 -1.46
C TRP A 82 28.33 16.74 -1.99
N VAL A 83 27.61 15.72 -1.50
CA VAL A 83 27.72 14.35 -2.03
C VAL A 83 26.80 14.17 -3.24
N GLN A 84 27.40 14.07 -4.42
CA GLN A 84 26.74 13.81 -5.70
C GLN A 84 26.73 12.31 -6.04
N GLU A 85 25.77 11.87 -6.86
CA GLU A 85 25.62 10.45 -7.19
C GLU A 85 26.76 9.91 -8.05
N ASP A 86 27.31 10.74 -8.94
CA ASP A 86 28.46 10.40 -9.81
C ASP A 86 29.78 10.27 -9.05
N GLN A 87 29.83 10.69 -7.79
CA GLN A 87 30.96 10.49 -6.88
C GLN A 87 30.91 9.17 -6.13
N LEU A 88 29.82 8.40 -6.28
CA LEU A 88 29.57 7.19 -5.50
C LEU A 88 29.61 5.94 -6.35
N ARG A 89 30.31 4.93 -5.84
CA ARG A 89 30.12 3.55 -6.27
C ARG A 89 29.03 2.91 -5.42
N MET A 90 27.94 2.47 -6.04
CA MET A 90 26.88 1.72 -5.36
C MET A 90 27.41 0.41 -4.77
N PRO A 91 26.94 0.00 -3.57
CA PRO A 91 27.25 -1.32 -3.04
C PRO A 91 26.63 -2.40 -3.93
N THR A 92 27.30 -3.54 -4.03
CA THR A 92 26.72 -4.71 -4.72
C THR A 92 25.66 -5.33 -3.82
N ALA A 93 24.45 -5.48 -4.33
CA ALA A 93 23.37 -6.13 -3.58
C ALA A 93 23.75 -7.60 -3.29
N PRO A 94 23.54 -8.09 -2.05
CA PRO A 94 23.79 -9.48 -1.72
C PRO A 94 22.84 -10.41 -2.50
N PRO A 95 23.30 -11.59 -2.94
CA PRO A 95 22.43 -12.63 -3.46
C PRO A 95 21.29 -12.98 -2.49
N LEU A 96 20.11 -13.31 -3.02
CA LEU A 96 18.91 -13.60 -2.22
C LEU A 96 19.10 -14.78 -1.25
N ASP A 97 19.91 -15.78 -1.62
CA ASP A 97 20.24 -16.95 -0.79
C ASP A 97 21.26 -16.67 0.33
N SER A 98 21.86 -15.47 0.32
CA SER A 98 22.85 -15.02 1.31
C SER A 98 22.31 -14.00 2.31
N LEU A 99 21.01 -13.67 2.23
CA LEU A 99 20.39 -12.67 3.08
C LEU A 99 20.34 -13.10 4.56
N PRO A 100 20.51 -12.17 5.52
CA PRO A 100 20.29 -12.46 6.92
C PRO A 100 18.82 -12.83 7.17
N LEU A 101 18.57 -13.84 8.01
CA LEU A 101 17.23 -14.31 8.32
C LEU A 101 16.98 -14.15 9.82
N SER A 102 16.05 -13.27 10.18
CA SER A 102 15.62 -13.08 11.58
C SER A 102 16.75 -12.77 12.56
N THR A 103 17.80 -12.05 12.12
CA THR A 103 18.97 -11.74 12.93
C THR A 103 18.76 -10.55 13.86
N GLU A 104 17.76 -9.71 13.60
CA GLU A 104 17.47 -8.46 14.31
C GLU A 104 15.97 -8.34 14.61
N VAL A 105 15.38 -9.41 15.17
CA VAL A 105 13.97 -9.39 15.58
C VAL A 105 13.81 -8.41 16.74
N PRO A 106 13.02 -7.34 16.59
CA PRO A 106 12.84 -6.36 17.66
C PRO A 106 12.07 -6.97 18.83
N GLU A 107 12.37 -6.50 20.04
CA GLU A 107 11.57 -6.86 21.21
C GLU A 107 10.12 -6.38 21.07
N THR A 108 9.18 -7.20 21.54
CA THR A 108 7.77 -6.83 21.56
C THR A 108 7.56 -5.66 22.52
N GLN A 109 7.02 -4.55 22.00
CA GLN A 109 6.68 -3.38 22.79
C GLN A 109 5.41 -3.61 23.60
N ALA A 110 5.25 -2.88 24.71
CA ALA A 110 4.06 -2.95 25.55
C ALA A 110 2.79 -2.59 24.75
N PRO A 111 1.70 -3.37 24.88
CA PRO A 111 0.46 -3.13 24.16
C PRO A 111 -0.17 -1.79 24.54
N LEU A 112 -0.93 -1.23 23.60
CA LEU A 112 -1.74 -0.03 23.78
C LEU A 112 -3.22 -0.44 23.85
N GLU A 113 -3.83 -0.29 25.02
CA GLU A 113 -5.22 -0.68 25.26
C GLU A 113 -6.16 0.54 25.25
N GLY A 114 -7.46 0.28 25.06
CA GLY A 114 -8.52 1.30 25.17
C GLY A 114 -8.69 2.22 23.95
N PHE A 115 -7.90 2.04 22.89
CA PHE A 115 -8.11 2.75 21.63
C PHE A 115 -9.22 2.07 20.82
N THR A 116 -10.15 2.88 20.31
CA THR A 116 -11.34 2.42 19.59
C THR A 116 -11.61 3.29 18.36
N PHE A 117 -12.44 2.79 17.45
CA PHE A 117 -13.02 3.58 16.36
C PHE A 117 -14.46 3.16 16.08
N GLU A 118 -15.20 4.02 15.37
CA GLU A 118 -16.57 3.74 14.95
C GLU A 118 -16.57 2.97 13.62
N GLY A 119 -16.82 1.66 13.67
CA GLY A 119 -16.74 0.76 12.51
C GLY A 119 -18.04 -0.02 12.27
N TYR A 120 -18.18 -0.63 11.09
CA TYR A 120 -19.30 -1.50 10.76
C TYR A 120 -18.90 -2.96 10.92
N ARG A 121 -19.39 -3.62 11.98
CA ARG A 121 -19.12 -5.05 12.20
C ARG A 121 -19.83 -5.91 11.14
N ASN A 122 -19.12 -6.92 10.66
CA ASN A 122 -19.63 -7.91 9.69
C ASN A 122 -19.96 -9.23 10.39
N ALA A 123 -20.76 -10.07 9.72
CA ALA A 123 -21.15 -11.38 10.25
C ALA A 123 -19.96 -12.35 10.40
N ASP A 124 -18.90 -12.18 9.59
CA ASP A 124 -17.67 -12.98 9.66
C ASP A 124 -16.67 -12.49 10.73
N GLY A 125 -17.04 -11.45 11.50
CA GLY A 125 -16.23 -10.86 12.56
C GLY A 125 -15.37 -9.68 12.12
N THR A 126 -15.15 -9.49 10.82
CA THR A 126 -14.35 -8.35 10.31
C THR A 126 -15.07 -7.01 10.53
N VAL A 127 -14.34 -5.90 10.45
CA VAL A 127 -14.91 -4.56 10.59
C VAL A 127 -14.58 -3.67 9.39
N GLY A 128 -15.61 -3.12 8.76
CA GLY A 128 -15.49 -2.10 7.73
C GLY A 128 -15.35 -0.69 8.33
N THR A 129 -14.51 0.16 7.72
CA THR A 129 -14.46 1.61 8.02
C THR A 129 -15.48 2.40 7.22
N ARG A 130 -16.03 1.80 6.16
CA ARG A 130 -17.10 2.32 5.31
C ARG A 130 -18.18 1.25 5.08
N ASN A 131 -19.34 1.69 4.62
CA ASN A 131 -20.47 0.86 4.26
C ASN A 131 -20.82 1.06 2.78
N ILE A 132 -20.25 0.24 1.91
CA ILE A 132 -20.27 0.42 0.44
C ILE A 132 -20.98 -0.76 -0.22
N LEU A 133 -21.80 -0.50 -1.23
CA LEU A 133 -22.23 -1.55 -2.16
C LEU A 133 -21.14 -1.77 -3.22
N GLY A 134 -20.46 -2.92 -3.16
CA GLY A 134 -19.51 -3.34 -4.19
C GLY A 134 -20.19 -4.17 -5.27
N ILE A 135 -19.96 -3.84 -6.54
CA ILE A 135 -20.44 -4.63 -7.68
C ILE A 135 -19.23 -5.07 -8.49
N THR A 136 -18.85 -6.35 -8.37
CA THR A 136 -17.71 -6.92 -9.09
C THR A 136 -18.13 -7.54 -10.42
N THR A 137 -17.20 -7.59 -11.36
CA THR A 137 -17.42 -8.22 -12.66
C THR A 137 -16.66 -9.53 -12.77
N THR A 138 -17.05 -10.38 -13.72
CA THR A 138 -16.27 -11.58 -14.09
C THR A 138 -15.45 -11.36 -15.36
N VAL A 139 -15.67 -10.24 -16.06
CA VAL A 139 -15.03 -9.93 -17.35
C VAL A 139 -15.13 -8.43 -17.66
N GLN A 140 -14.24 -7.92 -18.52
CA GLN A 140 -14.24 -6.51 -18.96
C GLN A 140 -15.45 -6.12 -19.84
N CYS A 141 -16.02 -7.08 -20.58
CA CYS A 141 -17.09 -6.80 -21.55
C CYS A 141 -18.37 -6.21 -20.90
N VAL A 142 -18.56 -6.38 -19.60
CA VAL A 142 -19.72 -5.82 -18.89
C VAL A 142 -19.51 -4.37 -18.43
N THR A 143 -18.28 -3.86 -18.44
CA THR A 143 -17.90 -2.58 -17.81
C THR A 143 -18.79 -1.43 -18.26
N GLY A 144 -19.05 -1.27 -19.56
CA GLY A 144 -19.88 -0.17 -20.06
C GLY A 144 -21.34 -0.22 -19.58
N VAL A 145 -21.93 -1.42 -19.45
CA VAL A 145 -23.28 -1.59 -18.90
C VAL A 145 -23.28 -1.30 -17.40
N LEU A 146 -22.27 -1.80 -16.69
CA LEU A 146 -22.15 -1.61 -15.25
C LEU A 146 -21.90 -0.14 -14.88
N ASP A 147 -21.05 0.58 -15.61
CA ASP A 147 -20.77 2.00 -15.37
C ASP A 147 -22.05 2.83 -15.49
N HIS A 148 -22.87 2.54 -16.50
CA HIS A 148 -24.17 3.18 -16.66
C HIS A 148 -25.14 2.82 -15.52
N ALA A 149 -25.20 1.55 -15.12
CA ALA A 149 -26.03 1.12 -14.00
C ALA A 149 -25.59 1.77 -12.68
N VAL A 150 -24.29 1.76 -12.36
CA VAL A 150 -23.73 2.37 -11.14
C VAL A 150 -24.01 3.86 -11.09
N LYS A 151 -23.90 4.57 -12.21
CA LYS A 151 -24.31 5.97 -12.27
C LYS A 151 -25.78 6.15 -11.88
N ARG A 152 -26.70 5.37 -12.48
CA ARG A 152 -28.12 5.41 -12.12
C ARG A 152 -28.37 5.02 -10.67
N ILE A 153 -27.68 4.01 -10.14
CA ILE A 153 -27.79 3.63 -8.73
C ILE A 153 -27.40 4.82 -7.83
N LYS A 154 -26.30 5.49 -8.12
CA LYS A 154 -25.86 6.68 -7.35
C LYS A 154 -26.83 7.86 -7.46
N ASP A 155 -27.40 8.09 -8.64
CA ASP A 155 -28.28 9.23 -8.89
C ASP A 155 -29.72 8.99 -8.38
N GLU A 156 -30.24 7.76 -8.51
CA GLU A 156 -31.65 7.43 -8.30
C GLU A 156 -31.92 6.65 -7.00
N LEU A 157 -31.03 5.74 -6.58
CA LEU A 157 -31.25 4.86 -5.42
C LEU A 157 -30.51 5.33 -4.18
N LEU A 158 -29.19 5.56 -4.27
CA LEU A 158 -28.32 5.89 -3.14
C LEU A 158 -28.83 7.05 -2.27
N PRO A 159 -29.46 8.13 -2.81
CA PRO A 159 -30.02 9.21 -1.98
C PRO A 159 -31.11 8.75 -1.00
N ASN A 160 -31.76 7.60 -1.25
CA ASN A 160 -32.76 7.02 -0.36
C ASN A 160 -32.15 6.18 0.78
N TYR A 161 -30.84 5.97 0.77
CA TYR A 161 -30.10 5.08 1.68
C TYR A 161 -29.00 5.84 2.43
N PRO A 162 -29.36 6.74 3.37
CA PRO A 162 -28.43 7.70 4.00
C PRO A 162 -27.32 7.06 4.85
N HIS A 163 -27.38 5.77 5.15
CA HIS A 163 -26.35 5.04 5.89
C HIS A 163 -25.41 4.23 5.00
N VAL A 164 -25.55 4.33 3.67
CA VAL A 164 -24.63 3.74 2.69
C VAL A 164 -23.72 4.84 2.16
N ASP A 165 -22.41 4.64 2.26
CA ASP A 165 -21.41 5.66 1.93
C ASP A 165 -21.23 5.81 0.41
N ASP A 166 -21.26 4.71 -0.34
CA ASP A 166 -21.08 4.73 -1.80
C ASP A 166 -21.52 3.42 -2.49
N VAL A 167 -21.55 3.44 -3.82
CA VAL A 167 -21.63 2.27 -4.69
C VAL A 167 -20.41 2.23 -5.61
N VAL A 168 -19.68 1.11 -5.67
CA VAL A 168 -18.41 1.02 -6.40
C VAL A 168 -18.42 -0.17 -7.35
N ALA A 169 -18.07 0.08 -8.62
CA ALA A 169 -17.79 -0.96 -9.59
C ALA A 169 -16.37 -1.49 -9.39
N LEU A 170 -16.22 -2.80 -9.18
CA LEU A 170 -14.93 -3.49 -9.09
C LEU A 170 -14.66 -4.20 -10.42
N THR A 171 -14.19 -3.44 -11.41
CA THR A 171 -13.96 -3.90 -12.79
C THR A 171 -12.52 -4.34 -13.01
N HIS A 172 -12.31 -5.26 -13.95
CA HIS A 172 -10.99 -5.76 -14.32
C HIS A 172 -10.96 -6.24 -15.78
N SER A 173 -9.75 -6.39 -16.34
CA SER A 173 -9.54 -6.89 -17.71
C SER A 173 -9.55 -8.42 -17.84
N TYR A 174 -9.35 -9.14 -16.72
CA TYR A 174 -9.29 -10.60 -16.71
C TYR A 174 -10.64 -11.27 -17.06
N GLY A 175 -10.63 -12.53 -17.50
CA GLY A 175 -11.83 -13.35 -17.68
C GLY A 175 -12.26 -13.64 -19.13
N CYS A 176 -11.87 -12.81 -20.11
CA CYS A 176 -12.12 -13.09 -21.54
C CYS A 176 -10.85 -13.58 -22.24
N GLY A 177 -10.92 -14.64 -23.03
CA GLY A 177 -9.78 -15.11 -23.83
C GLY A 177 -8.56 -15.56 -23.00
N VAL A 178 -8.73 -15.81 -21.70
CA VAL A 178 -7.65 -16.20 -20.79
C VAL A 178 -7.58 -17.71 -20.60
N ALA A 179 -6.36 -18.23 -20.46
CA ALA A 179 -6.12 -19.57 -19.94
C ALA A 179 -6.36 -19.58 -18.42
N ILE A 180 -7.60 -19.84 -18.00
CA ILE A 180 -8.05 -19.78 -16.58
C ILE A 180 -7.30 -20.74 -15.65
N THR A 181 -6.62 -21.75 -16.21
CA THR A 181 -5.81 -22.74 -15.51
C THR A 181 -4.31 -22.58 -15.74
N ALA A 182 -3.85 -21.47 -16.34
CA ALA A 182 -2.43 -21.19 -16.48
C ALA A 182 -1.75 -21.00 -15.12
N THR A 183 -0.44 -21.20 -15.06
CA THR A 183 0.35 -21.20 -13.80
C THR A 183 0.07 -20.01 -12.90
N ASP A 184 0.01 -18.79 -13.45
CA ASP A 184 -0.18 -17.56 -12.68
C ASP A 184 -1.62 -17.01 -12.74
N ALA A 185 -2.57 -17.77 -13.34
CA ALA A 185 -3.97 -17.39 -13.43
C ALA A 185 -4.65 -17.24 -12.06
N TYR A 186 -4.11 -17.90 -11.02
CA TYR A 186 -4.63 -17.78 -9.66
C TYR A 186 -4.49 -16.37 -9.08
N ILE A 187 -3.53 -15.55 -9.55
CA ILE A 187 -3.30 -14.19 -9.04
C ILE A 187 -4.51 -13.29 -9.29
N PRO A 188 -4.94 -13.03 -10.55
CA PRO A 188 -6.11 -12.18 -10.80
C PRO A 188 -7.40 -12.78 -10.21
N ILE A 189 -7.57 -14.10 -10.26
CA ILE A 189 -8.75 -14.78 -9.67
C ILE A 189 -8.82 -14.51 -8.17
N ARG A 190 -7.72 -14.73 -7.45
CA ARG A 190 -7.61 -14.49 -6.00
C ARG A 190 -7.79 -13.02 -5.66
N THR A 191 -7.25 -12.11 -6.47
CA THR A 191 -7.41 -10.66 -6.28
C THR A 191 -8.87 -10.24 -6.38
N VAL A 192 -9.57 -10.62 -7.45
CA VAL A 192 -10.98 -10.25 -7.65
C VAL A 192 -11.86 -10.85 -6.55
N ARG A 193 -11.64 -12.13 -6.21
CA ARG A 193 -12.31 -12.79 -5.09
C ARG A 193 -12.10 -12.04 -3.79
N ASN A 194 -10.87 -11.69 -3.43
CA ASN A 194 -10.59 -11.03 -2.15
C ASN A 194 -11.10 -9.57 -2.11
N LEU A 195 -11.12 -8.87 -3.24
CA LEU A 195 -11.74 -7.54 -3.33
C LEU A 195 -13.25 -7.59 -3.05
N ALA A 196 -13.95 -8.60 -3.57
CA ALA A 196 -15.37 -8.82 -3.30
C ALA A 196 -15.68 -9.16 -1.84
N ARG A 197 -14.64 -9.50 -1.05
CA ARG A 197 -14.72 -9.85 0.38
C ARG A 197 -14.19 -8.75 1.29
N ASN A 198 -13.90 -7.56 0.75
CA ASN A 198 -13.39 -6.47 1.57
C ASN A 198 -14.41 -6.10 2.67
N PRO A 199 -13.98 -5.90 3.94
CA PRO A 199 -14.89 -5.62 5.05
C PRO A 199 -15.82 -4.41 4.84
N ASN A 200 -15.42 -3.44 4.01
CA ASN A 200 -16.24 -2.28 3.66
C ASN A 200 -17.47 -2.63 2.81
N LEU A 201 -17.51 -3.82 2.20
CA LEU A 201 -18.64 -4.28 1.39
C LEU A 201 -19.72 -4.98 2.22
N GLY A 202 -19.47 -5.23 3.51
CA GLY A 202 -20.47 -5.78 4.42
C GLY A 202 -20.91 -7.22 4.13
N GLY A 203 -20.23 -7.93 3.24
CA GLY A 203 -20.68 -9.21 2.70
C GLY A 203 -21.84 -9.11 1.71
N GLU A 204 -22.21 -7.90 1.26
CA GLU A 204 -23.37 -7.65 0.38
C GLU A 204 -22.96 -7.36 -1.08
N ALA A 205 -21.76 -7.81 -1.48
CA ALA A 205 -21.28 -7.61 -2.84
C ALA A 205 -22.17 -8.32 -3.88
N LEU A 206 -22.28 -7.70 -5.06
CA LEU A 206 -22.97 -8.28 -6.22
C LEU A 206 -21.96 -8.69 -7.30
N VAL A 207 -22.31 -9.67 -8.11
CA VAL A 207 -21.55 -10.07 -9.30
C VAL A 207 -22.38 -9.81 -10.55
N ILE A 208 -21.82 -9.04 -11.49
CA ILE A 208 -22.39 -8.86 -12.83
C ILE A 208 -21.50 -9.56 -13.85
N SER A 209 -22.07 -10.53 -14.54
CA SER A 209 -21.40 -11.40 -15.49
C SER A 209 -21.90 -11.17 -16.91
N LEU A 210 -21.10 -11.50 -17.91
CA LEU A 210 -21.59 -11.47 -19.29
C LEU A 210 -22.39 -12.76 -19.58
N GLY A 211 -21.80 -13.91 -19.30
CA GLY A 211 -22.37 -15.25 -19.52
C GLY A 211 -21.50 -16.19 -20.35
N CYS A 212 -20.44 -15.68 -21.02
CA CYS A 212 -19.57 -16.46 -21.91
C CYS A 212 -18.08 -16.42 -21.54
N GLU A 213 -17.72 -15.70 -20.49
CA GLU A 213 -16.35 -15.59 -19.98
C GLU A 213 -15.84 -16.91 -19.37
N LYS A 214 -14.53 -16.99 -19.17
CA LYS A 214 -13.88 -18.15 -18.55
C LYS A 214 -13.90 -18.09 -17.03
N LEU A 215 -13.73 -16.90 -16.45
CA LEU A 215 -13.86 -16.69 -15.01
C LEU A 215 -15.34 -16.80 -14.62
N GLN A 216 -15.72 -17.88 -13.96
CA GLN A 216 -17.12 -18.06 -13.53
C GLN A 216 -17.41 -17.30 -12.23
N ALA A 217 -18.64 -16.82 -12.07
CA ALA A 217 -19.08 -16.12 -10.86
C ALA A 217 -18.81 -16.91 -9.57
N GLY A 218 -18.96 -18.24 -9.60
CA GLY A 218 -18.65 -19.14 -8.47
C GLY A 218 -17.18 -19.15 -8.04
N GLN A 219 -16.25 -18.74 -8.90
CA GLN A 219 -14.84 -18.56 -8.55
C GLN A 219 -14.59 -17.23 -7.83
N VAL A 220 -15.50 -16.26 -7.96
CA VAL A 220 -15.46 -14.95 -7.30
C VAL A 220 -16.20 -14.97 -5.97
N MET A 221 -17.44 -15.48 -5.93
CA MET A 221 -18.23 -15.66 -4.71
C MET A 221 -18.93 -17.03 -4.71
N HIS A 222 -18.94 -17.73 -3.59
CA HIS A 222 -19.59 -19.04 -3.44
C HIS A 222 -20.00 -19.34 -1.99
N ASP A 223 -20.94 -20.27 -1.83
CA ASP A 223 -21.63 -20.55 -0.55
C ASP A 223 -20.71 -21.06 0.58
N ASN A 224 -19.52 -21.58 0.25
CA ASN A 224 -18.55 -21.99 1.26
C ASN A 224 -17.76 -20.80 1.87
N ASP A 225 -18.03 -19.57 1.45
CA ASP A 225 -17.34 -18.37 1.91
C ASP A 225 -18.23 -17.55 2.85
N SER A 226 -17.93 -17.58 4.15
CA SER A 226 -18.75 -16.93 5.18
C SER A 226 -18.70 -15.40 5.16
N SER A 227 -17.78 -14.80 4.38
CA SER A 227 -17.65 -13.34 4.28
C SER A 227 -18.61 -12.72 3.27
N VAL A 228 -19.45 -13.52 2.60
CA VAL A 228 -20.45 -13.05 1.61
C VAL A 228 -21.82 -13.65 1.91
N ASP A 229 -22.87 -12.86 1.70
CA ASP A 229 -24.27 -13.28 1.88
C ASP A 229 -24.93 -13.58 0.52
N LEU A 230 -25.00 -14.88 0.21
CA LEU A 230 -25.60 -15.40 -1.02
C LEU A 230 -27.04 -15.91 -0.82
N SER A 231 -27.67 -15.61 0.33
CA SER A 231 -29.06 -16.04 0.64
C SER A 231 -30.11 -15.35 -0.26
N GLU A 232 -29.80 -14.15 -0.72
CA GLU A 232 -30.58 -13.37 -1.68
C GLU A 232 -29.90 -13.41 -3.06
N PRO A 233 -30.62 -13.10 -4.15
CA PRO A 233 -30.02 -12.95 -5.47
C PRO A 233 -28.78 -12.03 -5.43
N TRP A 234 -27.66 -12.54 -5.95
CA TRP A 234 -26.36 -11.87 -5.90
C TRP A 234 -25.66 -11.78 -7.26
N LEU A 235 -26.18 -12.51 -8.25
CA LEU A 235 -25.63 -12.63 -9.59
C LEU A 235 -26.67 -12.20 -10.63
N TYR A 236 -26.25 -11.40 -11.60
CA TYR A 236 -26.96 -11.23 -12.86
C TYR A 236 -26.02 -11.44 -14.05
N ARG A 237 -26.48 -12.22 -15.05
CA ARG A 237 -25.75 -12.43 -16.31
C ARG A 237 -26.43 -11.62 -17.40
N LEU A 238 -25.69 -10.72 -18.04
CA LEU A 238 -26.25 -9.84 -19.07
C LEU A 238 -26.86 -10.62 -20.24
N GLN A 239 -26.27 -11.77 -20.63
CA GLN A 239 -26.80 -12.61 -21.70
C GLN A 239 -28.11 -13.33 -21.37
N ASP A 240 -28.57 -13.31 -20.11
CA ASP A 240 -29.89 -13.81 -19.75
C ASP A 240 -31.01 -12.80 -20.13
N SER A 241 -30.66 -11.55 -20.48
CA SER A 241 -31.61 -10.54 -20.95
C SER A 241 -32.25 -10.92 -22.28
N SER A 242 -33.58 -10.82 -22.35
CA SER A 242 -34.35 -11.05 -23.59
C SER A 242 -34.81 -9.75 -24.27
N HIS A 243 -34.78 -8.63 -23.56
CA HIS A 243 -35.28 -7.32 -24.01
C HIS A 243 -34.16 -6.26 -24.10
N GLY A 244 -32.90 -6.68 -24.05
CA GLY A 244 -31.74 -5.85 -24.33
C GLY A 244 -31.29 -4.98 -23.15
N PHE A 245 -30.67 -3.84 -23.47
CA PHE A 245 -29.95 -2.98 -22.51
C PHE A 245 -30.84 -2.47 -21.37
N THR A 246 -32.06 -2.00 -21.66
CA THR A 246 -32.96 -1.45 -20.63
C THR A 246 -33.27 -2.50 -19.57
N GLU A 247 -33.61 -3.73 -19.97
CA GLU A 247 -33.85 -4.82 -19.01
C GLU A 247 -32.60 -5.11 -18.17
N MET A 248 -31.42 -5.14 -18.79
CA MET A 248 -30.16 -5.38 -18.06
C MET A 248 -29.97 -4.36 -16.94
N ILE A 249 -30.20 -3.08 -17.23
CA ILE A 249 -30.06 -2.01 -16.22
C ILE A 249 -31.11 -2.17 -15.13
N GLU A 250 -32.38 -2.40 -15.46
CA GLU A 250 -33.43 -2.57 -14.44
C GLU A 250 -33.20 -3.77 -13.53
N GLN A 251 -32.65 -4.88 -14.05
CA GLN A 251 -32.26 -6.03 -13.23
C GLN A 251 -31.11 -5.69 -12.27
N ILE A 252 -30.10 -4.96 -12.73
CA ILE A 252 -28.98 -4.50 -11.88
C ILE A 252 -29.49 -3.53 -10.81
N MET A 253 -30.38 -2.60 -11.17
CA MET A 253 -31.01 -1.66 -10.23
C MET A 253 -31.82 -2.39 -9.16
N ALA A 254 -32.59 -3.42 -9.54
CA ALA A 254 -33.38 -4.22 -8.60
C ALA A 254 -32.49 -4.98 -7.61
N LEU A 255 -31.40 -5.59 -8.08
CA LEU A 255 -30.41 -6.23 -7.21
C LEU A 255 -29.76 -5.24 -6.25
N ALA A 256 -29.35 -4.07 -6.77
CA ALA A 256 -28.75 -3.02 -5.96
C ALA A 256 -29.71 -2.51 -4.88
N ASP A 257 -30.98 -2.30 -5.21
CA ASP A 257 -32.00 -1.83 -4.26
C ASP A 257 -32.18 -2.79 -3.08
N VAL A 258 -32.17 -4.11 -3.33
CA VAL A 258 -32.23 -5.14 -2.27
C VAL A 258 -31.01 -5.04 -1.35
N ARG A 259 -29.80 -4.92 -1.89
CA ARG A 259 -28.57 -4.82 -1.10
C ARG A 259 -28.46 -3.49 -0.36
N LEU A 260 -28.85 -2.39 -0.98
CA LEU A 260 -28.86 -1.07 -0.37
C LEU A 260 -29.82 -1.01 0.83
N LYS A 261 -30.99 -1.66 0.76
CA LYS A 261 -31.89 -1.79 1.92
C LYS A 261 -31.22 -2.48 3.11
N LYS A 262 -30.48 -3.56 2.88
CA LYS A 262 -29.72 -4.25 3.94
C LYS A 262 -28.59 -3.38 4.48
N LEU A 263 -27.74 -2.83 3.59
CA LEU A 263 -26.63 -1.97 3.99
C LEU A 263 -27.11 -0.75 4.78
N ASN A 264 -28.26 -0.16 4.43
CA ASN A 264 -28.81 1.02 5.10
C ASN A 264 -29.32 0.74 6.54
N GLN A 265 -29.54 -0.53 6.91
CA GLN A 265 -29.89 -0.91 8.28
C GLN A 265 -28.67 -0.93 9.21
N ARG A 266 -27.46 -0.98 8.65
CA ARG A 266 -26.21 -1.06 9.42
C ARG A 266 -25.92 0.27 10.12
N ARG A 267 -25.34 0.18 11.32
CA ARG A 267 -24.86 1.35 12.08
C ARG A 267 -23.41 1.11 12.46
N ARG A 268 -22.69 2.20 12.68
CA ARG A 268 -21.36 2.12 13.28
C ARG A 268 -21.50 1.70 14.74
N GLU A 269 -20.53 0.93 15.20
CA GLU A 269 -20.36 0.50 16.57
C GLU A 269 -18.95 0.88 17.01
N THR A 270 -18.79 1.23 18.30
CA THR A 270 -17.48 1.39 18.90
C THR A 270 -16.78 0.04 18.95
N VAL A 271 -15.70 -0.12 18.18
CA VAL A 271 -14.90 -1.35 18.11
C VAL A 271 -13.44 -1.07 18.50
N PRO A 272 -12.69 -2.06 18.99
CA PRO A 272 -11.28 -1.85 19.31
C PRO A 272 -10.45 -1.53 18.06
N ALA A 273 -9.41 -0.71 18.24
CA ALA A 273 -8.47 -0.37 17.16
C ALA A 273 -7.77 -1.59 16.56
N SER A 274 -7.74 -2.72 17.28
CA SER A 274 -7.22 -4.01 16.79
C SER A 274 -7.92 -4.54 15.55
N GLU A 275 -9.14 -4.08 15.26
CA GLU A 275 -9.90 -4.47 14.07
C GLU A 275 -9.45 -3.71 12.80
N LEU A 276 -8.57 -2.72 12.93
CA LEU A 276 -8.06 -1.96 11.79
C LEU A 276 -7.04 -2.77 10.98
N ILE A 277 -7.13 -2.60 9.66
CA ILE A 277 -6.12 -3.06 8.71
C ILE A 277 -5.65 -1.84 7.91
N LEU A 278 -4.42 -1.39 8.15
CA LEU A 278 -3.81 -0.26 7.46
C LEU A 278 -2.91 -0.76 6.33
N GLY A 279 -3.22 -0.39 5.08
CA GLY A 279 -2.31 -0.54 3.95
C GLY A 279 -1.55 0.75 3.68
N MET A 280 -0.24 0.65 3.44
CA MET A 280 0.65 1.76 3.13
C MET A 280 1.34 1.53 1.78
N GLN A 281 1.47 2.60 1.00
CA GLN A 281 2.22 2.65 -0.25
C GLN A 281 2.82 4.05 -0.43
N CYS A 282 3.84 4.15 -1.26
CA CYS A 282 4.35 5.42 -1.77
C CYS A 282 3.52 5.89 -2.98
N GLY A 283 3.68 7.17 -3.33
CA GLY A 283 3.05 7.78 -4.50
C GLY A 283 4.12 8.29 -5.46
N GLY A 284 4.35 9.60 -5.47
CA GLY A 284 5.54 10.18 -6.11
C GLY A 284 6.71 10.16 -5.13
N SER A 285 7.77 9.43 -5.48
CA SER A 285 9.01 9.44 -4.68
C SER A 285 9.64 10.84 -4.69
N ASP A 286 10.07 11.30 -3.51
CA ASP A 286 10.76 12.57 -3.30
C ASP A 286 11.91 12.34 -2.31
N ALA A 287 12.97 13.14 -2.43
CA ALA A 287 14.13 13.14 -1.54
C ALA A 287 13.76 13.39 -0.06
N PHE A 288 12.59 14.00 0.20
CA PHE A 288 12.04 14.19 1.53
C PHE A 288 11.21 13.02 2.08
N SER A 289 10.71 12.12 1.23
CA SER A 289 9.76 11.06 1.65
C SER A 289 10.35 10.20 2.76
N GLY A 290 11.58 9.73 2.55
CA GLY A 290 12.31 8.89 3.51
C GLY A 290 12.74 9.60 4.80
N ILE A 291 12.69 10.94 4.86
CA ILE A 291 13.14 11.71 6.04
C ILE A 291 12.00 12.41 6.79
N THR A 292 10.77 12.33 6.27
CA THR A 292 9.58 12.98 6.84
C THR A 292 8.38 12.02 6.93
N ALA A 293 7.64 11.83 5.84
CA ALA A 293 6.39 11.08 5.82
C ALA A 293 6.60 9.59 6.13
N ASN A 294 7.63 8.96 5.57
CA ASN A 294 7.84 7.52 5.76
C ASN A 294 8.21 7.20 7.23
N PRO A 295 9.13 7.92 7.91
CA PRO A 295 9.36 7.75 9.35
C PRO A 295 8.11 8.02 10.20
N ALA A 296 7.31 9.05 9.87
CA ALA A 296 6.08 9.34 10.59
C ALA A 296 5.04 8.21 10.46
N LEU A 297 4.88 7.65 9.26
CA LEU A 297 4.05 6.48 9.00
C LEU A 297 4.59 5.23 9.69
N GLY A 298 5.91 5.03 9.73
CA GLY A 298 6.54 3.94 10.47
C GLY A 298 6.21 4.00 11.96
N TYR A 299 6.28 5.19 12.56
CA TYR A 299 5.89 5.37 13.97
C TYR A 299 4.39 5.13 14.18
N ALA A 300 3.53 5.63 13.29
CA ALA A 300 2.09 5.37 13.35
C ALA A 300 1.75 3.87 13.20
N SER A 301 2.49 3.16 12.34
CA SER A 301 2.40 1.70 12.17
C SER A 301 2.71 0.98 13.49
N ASP A 302 3.80 1.34 14.17
CA ASP A 302 4.17 0.73 15.45
C ASP A 302 3.10 0.96 16.53
N LEU A 303 2.48 2.15 16.57
CA LEU A 303 1.36 2.43 17.48
C LEU A 303 0.14 1.54 17.19
N LEU A 304 -0.20 1.35 15.91
CA LEU A 304 -1.31 0.49 15.49
C LEU A 304 -1.04 -0.98 15.80
N LEU A 305 0.17 -1.47 15.54
CA LEU A 305 0.59 -2.84 15.89
C LEU A 305 0.49 -3.08 17.40
N ARG A 306 0.91 -2.12 18.22
CA ARG A 306 0.77 -2.18 19.69
C ARG A 306 -0.69 -2.18 20.14
N ALA A 307 -1.58 -1.55 19.38
CA ALA A 307 -3.03 -1.60 19.62
C ALA A 307 -3.69 -2.88 19.08
N GLY A 308 -2.91 -3.84 18.56
CA GLY A 308 -3.37 -5.12 18.04
C GLY A 308 -3.90 -5.07 16.61
N ALA A 309 -3.73 -3.95 15.90
CA ALA A 309 -4.16 -3.80 14.52
C ALA A 309 -3.20 -4.52 13.56
N THR A 310 -3.61 -4.65 12.29
CA THR A 310 -2.75 -5.15 11.21
C THR A 310 -2.24 -4.00 10.36
N VAL A 311 -0.94 -4.02 10.03
CA VAL A 311 -0.34 -3.06 9.11
C VAL A 311 0.33 -3.81 7.96
N MET A 312 0.17 -3.29 6.74
CA MET A 312 0.75 -3.83 5.52
C MET A 312 1.50 -2.73 4.77
N PHE A 313 2.66 -3.07 4.23
CA PHE A 313 3.38 -2.29 3.22
C PHE A 313 3.70 -3.22 2.04
N SER A 314 3.76 -2.68 0.83
CA SER A 314 3.85 -3.49 -0.41
C SER A 314 5.06 -3.08 -1.27
N GLU A 315 4.86 -2.82 -2.57
CA GLU A 315 5.85 -2.20 -3.47
C GLU A 315 7.20 -2.93 -3.54
N VAL A 316 7.19 -4.18 -4.04
CA VAL A 316 8.40 -5.02 -4.20
C VAL A 316 9.56 -4.25 -4.83
N THR A 317 9.32 -3.53 -5.93
CA THR A 317 10.34 -2.70 -6.61
C THR A 317 10.98 -1.65 -5.71
N GLU A 318 10.22 -1.03 -4.81
CA GLU A 318 10.71 0.04 -3.92
C GLU A 318 11.55 -0.51 -2.75
N VAL A 319 11.31 -1.75 -2.34
CA VAL A 319 11.99 -2.37 -1.18
C VAL A 319 13.05 -3.39 -1.57
N ARG A 320 13.13 -3.77 -2.85
CA ARG A 320 13.97 -4.85 -3.37
C ARG A 320 15.44 -4.70 -2.98
N ASP A 321 15.96 -3.49 -3.05
CA ASP A 321 17.38 -3.20 -2.79
C ASP A 321 17.70 -3.07 -1.29
N ALA A 322 16.67 -3.06 -0.45
CA ALA A 322 16.78 -3.01 1.01
C ALA A 322 16.24 -4.28 1.71
N ILE A 323 15.98 -5.35 0.95
CA ILE A 323 15.36 -6.58 1.47
C ILE A 323 16.12 -7.21 2.65
N TYR A 324 17.44 -7.07 2.70
CA TYR A 324 18.25 -7.56 3.80
C TYR A 324 17.86 -6.92 5.15
N LEU A 325 17.35 -5.69 5.16
CA LEU A 325 16.85 -5.03 6.37
C LEU A 325 15.50 -5.58 6.83
N LEU A 326 14.67 -6.07 5.89
CA LEU A 326 13.35 -6.62 6.17
C LEU A 326 13.46 -8.08 6.64
N THR A 327 14.28 -8.87 5.96
CA THR A 327 14.53 -10.29 6.30
C THR A 327 15.19 -10.46 7.66
N SER A 328 16.09 -9.55 8.05
CA SER A 328 16.63 -9.47 9.42
C SER A 328 15.56 -9.28 10.50
N ARG A 329 14.49 -8.55 10.20
CA ARG A 329 13.41 -8.21 11.16
C ARG A 329 12.25 -9.20 11.17
N ALA A 330 12.26 -10.19 10.28
CA ALA A 330 11.20 -11.20 10.21
C ALA A 330 11.12 -12.00 11.53
N GLN A 331 9.91 -12.29 12.01
CA GLN A 331 9.68 -12.95 13.30
C GLN A 331 10.40 -14.30 13.43
N ASN A 332 10.57 -15.02 12.32
CA ASN A 332 11.30 -16.29 12.24
C ASN A 332 11.79 -16.53 10.79
N GLU A 333 12.67 -17.53 10.64
CA GLU A 333 13.27 -17.84 9.35
C GLU A 333 12.26 -18.23 8.27
N ASP A 334 11.15 -18.88 8.65
CA ASP A 334 10.12 -19.28 7.68
C ASP A 334 9.47 -18.04 7.05
N VAL A 335 9.13 -17.03 7.85
CA VAL A 335 8.63 -15.73 7.37
C VAL A 335 9.68 -15.02 6.52
N ALA A 336 10.95 -15.06 6.94
CA ALA A 336 12.05 -14.47 6.17
C ALA A 336 12.18 -15.13 4.79
N ARG A 337 12.08 -16.46 4.71
CA ARG A 337 12.14 -17.23 3.47
C ARG A 337 10.96 -16.95 2.55
N GLU A 338 9.77 -16.72 3.10
CA GLU A 338 8.61 -16.27 2.31
C GLU A 338 8.84 -14.88 1.69
N LEU A 339 9.46 -13.94 2.41
CA LEU A 339 9.87 -12.65 1.83
C LEU A 339 10.87 -12.83 0.68
N VAL A 340 11.87 -13.70 0.85
CA VAL A 340 12.84 -14.02 -0.20
C VAL A 340 12.15 -14.65 -1.42
N ARG A 341 11.19 -15.55 -1.20
CA ARG A 341 10.40 -16.19 -2.26
C ARG A 341 9.63 -15.16 -3.09
N GLU A 342 9.05 -14.14 -2.46
CA GLU A 342 8.32 -13.07 -3.16
C GLU A 342 9.25 -12.17 -3.99
N MET A 343 10.44 -11.83 -3.46
CA MET A 343 11.45 -11.08 -4.22
C MET A 343 11.91 -11.86 -5.47
N ASP A 344 12.23 -13.15 -5.30
CA ASP A 344 12.68 -14.00 -6.39
C ASP A 344 11.57 -14.24 -7.43
N TRP A 345 10.31 -14.39 -6.99
CA TRP A 345 9.18 -14.44 -7.92
C TRP A 345 9.08 -13.17 -8.78
N TYR A 346 9.24 -11.99 -8.16
CA TYR A 346 9.15 -10.71 -8.86
C TYR A 346 10.35 -10.47 -9.80
N ASP A 347 11.57 -10.78 -9.38
CA ASP A 347 12.78 -10.72 -10.22
C ASP A 347 12.61 -11.61 -11.46
N ARG A 348 12.10 -12.84 -11.28
CA ARG A 348 11.81 -13.76 -12.38
C ARG A 348 10.67 -13.29 -13.27
N TYR A 349 9.68 -12.59 -12.72
CA TYR A 349 8.61 -11.96 -13.50
C TYR A 349 9.16 -10.86 -14.42
N LEU A 350 9.99 -9.95 -13.90
CA LEU A 350 10.63 -8.89 -14.69
C LEU A 350 11.55 -9.48 -15.78
N ALA A 351 12.33 -10.50 -15.45
CA ALA A 351 13.22 -11.17 -16.41
C ALA A 351 12.45 -11.81 -17.58
N LYS A 352 11.27 -12.40 -17.34
CA LYS A 352 10.39 -12.92 -18.40
C LYS A 352 9.81 -11.81 -19.28
N GLY A 353 9.62 -10.62 -18.71
CA GLY A 353 9.11 -9.46 -19.40
C GLY A 353 10.16 -8.69 -20.21
N GLU A 354 11.43 -9.11 -20.16
CA GLU A 354 12.58 -8.36 -20.71
C GLU A 354 12.63 -6.91 -20.20
N ALA A 355 12.17 -6.70 -18.96
CA ALA A 355 12.05 -5.39 -18.31
C ALA A 355 13.36 -4.90 -17.69
#